data_AF-A0A397XXV2-F1
#
_entry.id   AF-A0A397XXV2-F1
#
_cell.length_a   1.000
_cell.length_b   1.000
_cell.length_c   1.000
_cell.angle_alpha   90.00
_cell.angle_beta   90.00
_cell.angle_gamma   90.00
#
_symmetry.space_group_name_H-M   'P 1'
#
loop_
_entity.id
_entity.type
_entity.pdbx_description
1 polymer ?
#
loop_
_entity_poly.entity_id
_entity_poly.type
_entity_poly.pdbx_seq_one_letter_code
_entity_poly.pdbx_strand_id
1 'polypeptide(L)'
;MSAIVCGSKRSVFEDLSSSPPLSKKLRRFSSSSSSLLLLPHLAALFPDMDTHILERAIEECGDDLDSAIRSLNQLRLDKSSESSLIQEEAKVEGGGSSGKEEVLNLDGTEWVELFVREMMNASDMKDAKDRASRALQALEKSINARAGSDAAMQSSLQQENLMLRQQLEAIVQENSLLKRAVVTQQKRQKETEDQSQELQRLRQMVTQYQEQLRTLEVNNYALTLHLKQAQQNNSSIPGRYNPDVF
;
A
#
# COMPACT_ATOMS: atom_id res chain seq x y z
N MET A 1 36.58 -18.64 32.81
CA MET A 1 35.99 -19.25 34.01
C MET A 1 36.27 -18.35 35.20
N SER A 2 35.23 -17.71 35.76
CA SER A 2 35.03 -17.52 37.22
C SER A 2 33.79 -16.63 37.44
N ALA A 3 32.92 -17.14 38.30
CA ALA A 3 31.65 -16.57 38.73
C ALA A 3 31.79 -15.89 40.10
N ILE A 4 30.73 -15.19 40.53
CA ILE A 4 30.18 -14.89 41.90
C ILE A 4 29.35 -13.60 41.70
N VAL A 5 28.01 -13.49 41.77
CA VAL A 5 26.89 -14.02 42.60
C VAL A 5 26.68 -13.29 43.95
N CYS A 6 25.47 -12.68 44.04
CA CYS A 6 24.66 -12.26 45.21
C CYS A 6 25.19 -11.12 46.11
N GLY A 7 24.39 -10.22 46.70
CA GLY A 7 22.93 -10.09 46.88
C GLY A 7 22.71 -9.07 48.03
N SER A 8 21.85 -8.06 47.88
CA SER A 8 20.49 -7.98 48.46
C SER A 8 20.36 -7.41 49.89
N LYS A 9 19.30 -6.60 50.09
CA LYS A 9 18.63 -6.10 51.33
C LYS A 9 19.08 -4.69 51.81
N ARG A 10 18.21 -3.71 52.11
CA ARG A 10 16.80 -3.74 52.57
C ARG A 10 16.08 -2.41 52.30
N SER A 11 14.77 -2.56 52.04
CA SER A 11 13.69 -1.57 52.03
C SER A 11 13.35 -1.06 53.43
N VAL A 12 12.94 0.22 53.54
CA VAL A 12 12.08 0.73 54.61
C VAL A 12 11.00 1.59 53.94
N PHE A 13 9.75 1.23 54.20
CA PHE A 13 8.51 1.73 53.62
C PHE A 13 7.72 2.46 54.73
N GLU A 14 6.58 3.05 54.33
CA GLU A 14 5.49 3.66 55.12
C GLU A 14 5.69 5.11 55.60
N ASP A 15 4.72 6.02 55.49
CA ASP A 15 3.48 6.11 54.69
C ASP A 15 2.90 7.50 54.97
N LEU A 16 2.06 8.03 54.07
CA LEU A 16 0.78 8.71 54.35
C LEU A 16 0.33 9.50 53.11
N SER A 17 -0.58 8.85 52.37
CA SER A 17 -1.82 9.38 51.74
C SER A 17 -1.70 10.60 50.82
N SER A 18 -2.02 10.51 49.52
CA SER A 18 -3.36 10.16 49.01
C SER A 18 -3.31 9.50 47.62
N SER A 19 -4.06 8.41 47.50
CA SER A 19 -4.38 7.53 46.35
C SER A 19 -5.51 8.11 45.46
N PRO A 20 -6.05 7.44 44.39
CA PRO A 20 -5.75 6.10 43.83
C PRO A 20 -5.49 6.05 42.28
N PRO A 21 -5.24 4.84 41.71
CA PRO A 21 -4.55 4.62 40.44
C PRO A 21 -5.48 4.29 39.26
N LEU A 22 -5.08 4.63 38.04
CA LEU A 22 -5.70 4.08 36.84
C LEU A 22 -4.87 2.93 36.27
N SER A 23 -5.35 1.74 36.62
CA SER A 23 -5.26 0.44 35.99
C SER A 23 -4.62 0.34 34.60
N LYS A 24 -3.69 -0.61 34.53
CA LYS A 24 -3.31 -1.40 33.36
C LYS A 24 -4.57 -1.92 32.62
N LYS A 25 -4.90 -1.35 31.47
CA LYS A 25 -5.48 -2.07 30.31
C LYS A 25 -5.46 -1.14 29.09
N LEU A 26 -4.33 -1.05 28.39
CA LEU A 26 -4.36 -0.62 26.98
C LEU A 26 -5.01 -1.75 26.19
N ARG A 27 -6.34 -1.69 26.19
CA ARG A 27 -7.22 -2.46 25.33
C ARG A 27 -6.88 -2.03 23.91
N ARG A 28 -6.43 -2.97 23.08
CA ARG A 28 -6.32 -2.78 21.63
C ARG A 28 -7.66 -2.23 21.12
N PHE A 29 -7.67 -0.99 20.65
CA PHE A 29 -8.71 -0.46 19.78
C PHE A 29 -8.02 -0.03 18.49
N SER A 30 -7.65 -1.00 17.65
CA SER A 30 -7.17 -0.74 16.30
C SER A 30 -7.86 -1.60 15.23
N SER A 31 -8.91 -2.33 15.59
CA SER A 31 -9.60 -3.22 14.65
C SER A 31 -10.91 -2.65 14.09
N SER A 32 -11.41 -1.50 14.58
CA SER A 32 -12.68 -0.94 14.07
C SER A 32 -12.52 0.35 13.25
N SER A 33 -11.32 0.94 13.21
CA SER A 33 -11.11 2.19 12.47
C SER A 33 -10.70 1.95 11.01
N SER A 34 -10.10 0.80 10.70
CA SER A 34 -9.67 0.42 9.36
C SER A 34 -10.85 0.03 8.45
N SER A 35 -11.81 -0.70 9.00
CA SER A 35 -12.94 -1.26 8.28
C SER A 35 -13.91 -0.18 7.75
N LEU A 36 -14.02 0.96 8.45
CA LEU A 36 -14.86 2.10 8.04
C LEU A 36 -14.33 2.84 6.80
N LEU A 37 -13.03 2.76 6.48
CA LEU A 37 -12.44 3.38 5.29
C LEU A 37 -12.45 2.46 4.07
N LEU A 38 -12.46 1.15 4.28
CA LEU A 38 -12.44 0.14 3.22
C LEU A 38 -13.83 -0.13 2.63
N LEU A 39 -14.87 -0.06 3.47
CA LEU A 39 -16.27 -0.25 3.06
C LEU A 39 -16.72 0.68 1.91
N PRO A 40 -16.50 2.02 1.95
CA PRO A 40 -16.89 2.88 0.84
C PRO A 40 -16.10 2.62 -0.45
N HIS A 41 -14.85 2.14 -0.34
CA HIS A 41 -14.03 1.82 -1.51
C HIS A 41 -14.53 0.56 -2.23
N LEU A 42 -14.86 -0.49 -1.47
CA LEU A 42 -15.41 -1.71 -2.07
C LEU A 42 -16.85 -1.52 -2.57
N ALA A 43 -17.65 -0.65 -1.94
CA ALA A 43 -19.00 -0.31 -2.42
C ALA A 43 -18.96 0.39 -3.79
N ALA A 44 -17.91 1.17 -4.06
CA ALA A 44 -17.69 1.78 -5.37
C ALA A 44 -17.28 0.76 -6.44
N LEU A 45 -16.54 -0.30 -6.07
CA LEU A 45 -16.13 -1.37 -6.97
C LEU A 45 -17.23 -2.41 -7.21
N PHE A 46 -18.16 -2.56 -6.27
CA PHE A 46 -19.27 -3.52 -6.35
C PHE A 46 -20.64 -2.87 -6.02
N PRO A 47 -21.20 -2.05 -6.93
CA PRO A 47 -22.44 -1.32 -6.68
C PRO A 47 -23.69 -2.20 -6.53
N ASP A 48 -23.65 -3.42 -7.06
CA ASP A 48 -24.75 -4.40 -7.08
C ASP A 48 -24.77 -5.31 -5.84
N MET A 49 -23.88 -5.05 -4.88
CA MET A 49 -23.60 -6.00 -3.80
C MET A 49 -23.99 -5.42 -2.43
N ASP A 50 -24.67 -6.23 -1.61
CA ASP A 50 -25.18 -5.81 -0.30
C ASP A 50 -24.04 -5.41 0.64
N THR A 51 -24.24 -4.28 1.32
CA THR A 51 -23.32 -3.68 2.30
C THR A 51 -22.94 -4.64 3.43
N HIS A 52 -23.83 -5.57 3.82
CA HIS A 52 -23.52 -6.58 4.85
C HIS A 52 -22.57 -7.68 4.37
N ILE A 53 -22.59 -8.03 3.08
CA ILE A 53 -21.66 -9.01 2.49
C ILE A 53 -20.27 -8.36 2.37
N LEU A 54 -20.25 -7.08 2.07
CA LEU A 54 -19.04 -6.27 1.99
C LEU A 54 -18.32 -6.15 3.34
N GLU A 55 -19.07 -5.83 4.40
CA GLU A 55 -18.55 -5.74 5.76
C GLU A 55 -18.02 -7.09 6.25
N ARG A 56 -18.76 -8.19 6.00
CA ARG A 56 -18.31 -9.54 6.31
C ARG A 56 -17.02 -9.92 5.59
N ALA A 57 -16.89 -9.58 4.31
CA ALA A 57 -15.68 -9.89 3.54
C ALA A 57 -14.46 -9.12 4.07
N ILE A 58 -14.63 -7.88 4.53
CA ILE A 58 -13.55 -7.09 5.16
C ILE A 58 -13.13 -7.70 6.50
N GLU A 59 -14.11 -8.14 7.31
CA GLU A 59 -13.86 -8.79 8.60
C GLU A 59 -13.15 -10.15 8.44
N GLU A 60 -13.60 -10.97 7.48
CA GLU A 60 -13.01 -12.29 7.21
C GLU A 60 -11.61 -12.19 6.58
N CYS A 61 -11.36 -11.15 5.78
CA CYS A 61 -10.06 -10.91 5.14
C CYS A 61 -9.09 -10.10 6.01
N GLY A 62 -9.47 -9.73 7.24
CA GLY A 62 -8.58 -9.08 8.21
C GLY A 62 -8.04 -7.73 7.76
N ASP A 63 -8.93 -6.84 7.27
CA ASP A 63 -8.60 -5.50 6.74
C ASP A 63 -7.66 -5.50 5.50
N ASP A 64 -7.42 -6.65 4.84
CA ASP A 64 -6.70 -6.72 3.55
C ASP A 64 -7.67 -6.53 2.37
N LEU A 65 -7.57 -5.35 1.73
CA LEU A 65 -8.42 -4.95 0.62
C LEU A 65 -8.31 -5.90 -0.58
N ASP A 66 -7.10 -6.35 -0.94
CA ASP A 66 -6.90 -7.18 -2.13
C ASP A 66 -7.49 -8.59 -1.96
N SER A 67 -7.41 -9.11 -0.73
CA SER A 67 -8.03 -10.39 -0.39
C SER A 67 -9.55 -10.29 -0.32
N ALA A 68 -10.10 -9.18 0.17
CA ALA A 68 -11.54 -8.91 0.12
C ALA A 68 -12.05 -8.81 -1.33
N ILE A 69 -11.34 -8.10 -2.21
CA ILE A 69 -11.70 -7.99 -3.64
C ILE A 69 -11.71 -9.37 -4.32
N ARG A 70 -10.72 -10.22 -4.04
CA ARG A 70 -10.66 -11.59 -4.59
C ARG A 70 -11.83 -12.45 -4.12
N SER A 71 -12.12 -12.43 -2.82
CA SER A 71 -13.24 -13.19 -2.23
C SER A 71 -14.60 -12.77 -2.81
N LEU A 72 -14.83 -11.46 -2.92
CA LEU A 72 -16.08 -10.91 -3.48
C LEU A 72 -16.26 -11.23 -4.96
N ASN A 73 -15.18 -11.18 -5.75
CA ASN A 73 -15.23 -11.61 -7.15
C ASN A 73 -15.55 -13.11 -7.27
N GLN A 74 -15.03 -13.94 -6.37
CA GLN A 74 -15.31 -15.38 -6.36
C GLN A 74 -16.79 -15.66 -6.03
N LEU A 75 -17.36 -14.94 -5.07
CA LEU A 75 -18.79 -15.00 -4.76
C LEU A 75 -19.67 -14.56 -5.94
N ARG A 76 -19.22 -13.60 -6.74
CA ARG A 76 -19.94 -13.15 -7.94
C ARG A 76 -19.91 -14.19 -9.05
N LEU A 77 -18.76 -14.85 -9.24
CA LEU A 77 -18.60 -15.91 -10.23
C LEU A 77 -19.50 -17.11 -9.88
N ASP A 78 -19.58 -17.49 -8.60
CA ASP A 78 -20.43 -18.61 -8.16
C ASP A 78 -21.94 -18.35 -8.35
N LYS A 79 -22.40 -17.11 -8.11
CA LYS A 79 -23.79 -16.72 -8.40
C LYS A 79 -24.12 -16.75 -9.89
N SER A 80 -23.15 -16.50 -10.77
CA SER A 80 -23.33 -16.62 -12.21
C SER A 80 -23.42 -18.08 -12.65
N SER A 81 -22.77 -19.00 -11.94
CA SER A 81 -22.83 -20.45 -12.17
C SER A 81 -24.22 -21.03 -11.89
N GLU A 82 -24.87 -20.60 -10.81
CA GLU A 82 -26.20 -21.13 -10.41
C GLU A 82 -27.36 -20.56 -11.23
N SER A 83 -27.20 -19.40 -11.87
CA SER A 83 -28.25 -18.79 -12.71
C SER A 83 -28.45 -19.48 -14.06
N SER A 84 -27.62 -20.46 -14.43
CA SER A 84 -27.60 -21.05 -15.79
C SER A 84 -28.32 -22.40 -15.92
N LEU A 85 -28.95 -22.93 -14.86
CA LEU A 85 -29.49 -24.30 -14.83
C LEU A 85 -31.03 -24.43 -14.93
N ILE A 86 -31.75 -23.38 -15.33
CA ILE A 86 -33.20 -23.47 -15.53
C ILE A 86 -33.59 -22.89 -16.90
N GLN A 87 -33.31 -23.65 -17.97
CA GLN A 87 -34.19 -23.74 -19.15
C GLN A 87 -33.64 -24.79 -20.12
N GLU A 88 -34.14 -26.01 -20.00
CA GLU A 88 -34.06 -27.03 -21.04
C GLU A 88 -35.44 -27.68 -21.17
N GLU A 89 -35.70 -28.13 -22.40
CA GLU A 89 -36.85 -28.90 -22.89
C GLU A 89 -38.14 -28.17 -23.31
N ALA A 90 -38.26 -27.92 -24.62
CA ALA A 90 -39.14 -28.71 -25.48
C ALA A 90 -38.94 -28.44 -27.00
N LYS A 91 -39.02 -29.54 -27.78
CA LYS A 91 -39.67 -29.66 -29.12
C LYS A 91 -38.77 -29.80 -30.38
N VAL A 92 -38.42 -31.07 -30.68
CA VAL A 92 -38.72 -31.86 -31.89
C VAL A 92 -38.59 -31.25 -33.30
N GLU A 93 -37.69 -31.88 -34.08
CA GLU A 93 -37.64 -32.21 -35.54
C GLU A 93 -38.09 -31.23 -36.63
N GLY A 94 -37.30 -31.20 -37.72
CA GLY A 94 -37.81 -30.98 -39.09
C GLY A 94 -36.83 -30.26 -40.02
N GLY A 95 -36.27 -30.99 -41.00
CA GLY A 95 -35.30 -30.48 -41.97
C GLY A 95 -35.85 -29.45 -42.97
N GLY A 96 -34.94 -28.72 -43.61
CA GLY A 96 -35.24 -27.79 -44.69
C GLY A 96 -34.00 -27.00 -45.11
N SER A 97 -33.42 -27.39 -46.25
CA SER A 97 -32.36 -26.69 -46.98
C SER A 97 -32.71 -25.22 -47.19
N SER A 98 -31.86 -24.32 -46.70
CA SER A 98 -31.77 -22.95 -47.18
C SER A 98 -30.34 -22.47 -46.94
N GLY A 99 -29.64 -22.19 -48.03
CA GLY A 99 -28.24 -21.76 -48.03
C GLY A 99 -27.99 -20.61 -47.08
N LYS A 100 -27.49 -20.92 -45.89
CA LYS A 100 -26.60 -20.05 -45.15
C LYS A 100 -25.22 -20.41 -45.65
N GLU A 101 -24.64 -19.56 -46.48
CA GLU A 101 -23.19 -19.55 -46.67
C GLU A 101 -22.59 -19.21 -45.30
N GLU A 102 -22.44 -20.22 -44.46
CA GLU A 102 -21.61 -20.14 -43.29
C GLU A 102 -20.18 -19.95 -43.78
N VAL A 103 -19.56 -18.86 -43.33
CA VAL A 103 -18.14 -18.63 -43.56
C VAL A 103 -17.40 -19.69 -42.74
N LEU A 104 -17.11 -20.79 -43.40
CA LEU A 104 -16.45 -21.95 -42.83
C LEU A 104 -14.98 -21.60 -42.55
N ASN A 105 -14.62 -21.51 -41.27
CA ASN A 105 -13.24 -21.36 -40.79
C ASN A 105 -12.50 -22.72 -40.89
N LEU A 106 -12.34 -23.21 -42.12
CA LEU A 106 -11.61 -24.44 -42.41
C LEU A 106 -10.14 -24.14 -42.72
N ASP A 107 -9.26 -25.08 -42.34
CA ASP A 107 -7.85 -25.02 -42.71
C ASP A 107 -7.64 -25.36 -44.20
N GLY A 108 -6.50 -24.94 -44.76
CA GLY A 108 -6.21 -25.10 -46.19
C GLY A 108 -6.33 -26.55 -46.69
N THR A 109 -5.97 -27.52 -45.86
CA THR A 109 -6.09 -28.95 -46.17
C THR A 109 -7.56 -29.40 -46.22
N GLU A 110 -8.38 -28.91 -45.31
CA GLU A 110 -9.79 -29.27 -45.22
C GLU A 110 -10.59 -28.66 -46.39
N TRP A 111 -10.23 -27.45 -46.84
CA TRP A 111 -10.75 -26.85 -48.07
C TRP A 111 -10.43 -27.68 -49.30
N VAL A 112 -9.21 -28.23 -49.40
CA VAL A 112 -8.81 -29.11 -50.51
C VAL A 112 -9.64 -30.40 -50.50
N GLU A 113 -9.81 -31.04 -49.33
CA GLU A 113 -10.64 -32.24 -49.21
C GLU A 113 -12.11 -32.00 -49.55
N LEU A 114 -12.67 -30.88 -49.10
CA LEU A 114 -14.06 -30.48 -49.37
C LEU A 114 -14.24 -30.19 -50.87
N PHE A 115 -13.28 -29.50 -51.49
CA PHE A 115 -13.28 -29.22 -52.92
C PHE A 115 -13.23 -30.50 -53.77
N VAL A 116 -12.32 -31.43 -53.44
CA VAL A 116 -12.21 -32.72 -54.15
C VAL A 116 -13.48 -33.55 -53.96
N ARG A 117 -14.03 -33.61 -52.74
CA ARG A 117 -15.28 -34.32 -52.43
C ARG A 117 -16.48 -33.77 -53.22
N GLU A 118 -16.62 -32.45 -53.29
CA GLU A 118 -17.69 -31.81 -54.06
C GLU A 118 -17.59 -32.09 -55.56
N MET A 119 -16.37 -32.10 -56.13
CA MET A 119 -16.19 -32.43 -57.55
C MET A 119 -16.40 -33.92 -57.85
N MET A 120 -16.02 -34.83 -56.94
CA MET A 120 -16.26 -36.27 -57.10
C MET A 120 -17.75 -36.64 -57.10
N ASN A 121 -18.59 -35.82 -56.46
CA ASN A 121 -20.04 -36.01 -56.38
C ASN A 121 -20.82 -35.34 -57.53
N ALA A 122 -20.13 -34.74 -58.51
CA ALA A 122 -20.78 -34.05 -59.62
C ALA A 122 -21.40 -35.05 -60.62
N SER A 123 -22.60 -34.74 -61.10
CA SER A 123 -23.32 -35.60 -62.06
C SER A 123 -22.84 -35.43 -63.51
N ASP A 124 -22.33 -34.24 -63.85
CA ASP A 124 -21.77 -33.93 -65.16
C ASP A 124 -20.70 -32.82 -65.07
N MET A 125 -20.03 -32.55 -66.19
CA MET A 125 -18.98 -31.54 -66.27
C MET A 125 -19.48 -30.11 -65.99
N LYS A 126 -20.77 -29.82 -66.23
CA LYS A 126 -21.33 -28.48 -65.98
C LYS A 126 -21.62 -28.29 -64.50
N ASP A 127 -22.20 -29.30 -63.85
CA ASP A 127 -22.40 -29.36 -62.39
C ASP A 127 -21.06 -29.29 -61.65
N ALA A 128 -20.02 -30.00 -62.11
CA ALA A 128 -18.68 -29.91 -61.53
C ALA A 128 -18.11 -28.47 -61.58
N LYS A 129 -18.31 -27.76 -62.70
CA LYS A 129 -17.90 -26.35 -62.84
C LYS A 129 -18.71 -25.41 -61.94
N ASP A 130 -20.00 -25.65 -61.81
CA ASP A 130 -20.89 -24.83 -60.96
C ASP A 130 -20.65 -25.08 -59.46
N ARG A 131 -20.22 -26.30 -59.08
CA ARG A 131 -19.75 -26.61 -57.72
C ARG A 131 -18.38 -26.00 -57.44
N ALA A 132 -17.44 -26.12 -58.37
CA ALA A 132 -16.11 -25.54 -58.24
C ALA A 132 -16.16 -24.01 -58.09
N SER A 133 -17.02 -23.33 -58.86
CA SER A 133 -17.19 -21.88 -58.74
C SER A 133 -17.76 -21.47 -57.38
N ARG A 134 -18.77 -22.18 -56.87
CA ARG A 134 -19.31 -21.95 -55.51
C ARG A 134 -18.27 -22.20 -54.42
N ALA A 135 -17.52 -23.30 -54.50
CA ALA A 135 -16.50 -23.62 -53.51
C ALA A 135 -15.37 -22.58 -53.48
N LEU A 136 -14.91 -22.10 -54.65
CA LEU A 136 -13.88 -21.06 -54.74
C LEU A 136 -14.40 -19.69 -54.26
N GLN A 137 -15.65 -19.33 -54.56
CA GLN A 137 -16.27 -18.11 -54.02
C GLN A 137 -16.40 -18.16 -52.49
N ALA A 138 -16.77 -19.33 -51.94
CA ALA A 138 -16.83 -19.52 -50.49
C ALA A 138 -15.43 -19.41 -49.86
N LEU A 139 -14.41 -19.99 -50.50
CA LEU A 139 -13.01 -19.84 -50.08
C LEU A 139 -12.57 -18.37 -50.09
N GLU A 140 -12.84 -17.62 -51.15
CA GLU A 140 -12.51 -16.19 -51.25
C GLU A 140 -13.18 -15.38 -50.13
N LYS A 141 -14.47 -15.63 -49.87
CA LYS A 141 -15.20 -15.01 -48.75
C LYS A 141 -14.55 -15.35 -47.40
N SER A 142 -14.13 -16.60 -47.20
CA SER A 142 -13.46 -17.03 -45.97
C SER A 142 -12.09 -16.38 -45.77
N ILE A 143 -11.30 -16.25 -46.84
CA ILE A 143 -9.99 -15.59 -46.81
C ILE A 143 -10.16 -14.10 -46.50
N ASN A 144 -11.10 -13.42 -47.15
CA ASN A 144 -11.36 -12.00 -46.91
C ASN A 144 -11.89 -11.74 -45.49
N ALA A 145 -12.78 -12.60 -44.97
CA ALA A 145 -13.26 -12.50 -43.60
C ALA A 145 -12.13 -12.71 -42.57
N ARG A 146 -11.28 -13.72 -42.79
CA ARG A 146 -10.11 -14.00 -41.94
C ARG A 146 -9.11 -12.86 -41.97
N ALA A 147 -8.76 -12.35 -43.15
CA ALA A 147 -7.84 -11.22 -43.30
C ALA A 147 -8.37 -9.95 -42.62
N GLY A 148 -9.68 -9.68 -42.72
CA GLY A 148 -10.32 -8.58 -42.01
C GLY A 148 -10.28 -8.74 -40.48
N SER A 149 -10.56 -9.94 -39.97
CA SER A 149 -10.47 -10.26 -38.54
C SER A 149 -9.03 -10.14 -38.01
N ASP A 150 -8.06 -10.69 -38.75
CA ASP A 150 -6.63 -10.63 -38.39
C ASP A 150 -6.13 -9.18 -38.38
N ALA A 151 -6.52 -8.36 -39.36
CA ALA A 151 -6.18 -6.94 -39.39
C ALA A 151 -6.79 -6.14 -38.23
N ALA A 152 -8.05 -6.42 -37.88
CA ALA A 152 -8.72 -5.79 -36.74
C ALA A 152 -8.07 -6.18 -35.41
N MET A 153 -7.76 -7.47 -35.23
CA MET A 153 -7.04 -7.98 -34.06
C MET A 153 -5.64 -7.37 -33.97
N GLN A 154 -4.93 -7.27 -35.08
CA GLN A 154 -3.59 -6.69 -35.11
C GLN A 154 -3.59 -5.20 -34.77
N SER A 155 -4.59 -4.44 -35.23
CA SER A 155 -4.79 -3.04 -34.85
C SER A 155 -5.08 -2.90 -33.35
N SER A 156 -5.95 -3.75 -32.79
CA SER A 156 -6.25 -3.78 -31.34
C SER A 156 -5.00 -4.07 -30.52
N LEU A 157 -4.22 -5.08 -30.90
CA LEU A 157 -2.96 -5.43 -30.21
C LEU A 157 -1.93 -4.31 -30.31
N GLN A 158 -1.85 -3.61 -31.44
CA GLN A 158 -0.97 -2.45 -31.59
C GLN A 158 -1.38 -1.31 -30.67
N GLN A 159 -2.68 -1.03 -30.57
CA GLN A 159 -3.21 -0.01 -29.67
C GLN A 159 -2.92 -0.35 -28.20
N GLU A 160 -3.14 -1.61 -27.79
CA GLU A 160 -2.84 -2.08 -26.43
C GLU A 160 -1.33 -1.94 -26.13
N ASN A 161 -0.46 -2.37 -27.04
CA ASN A 161 0.99 -2.22 -26.87
C ASN A 161 1.42 -0.76 -26.72
N LEU A 162 0.79 0.16 -27.47
CA LEU A 162 1.07 1.59 -27.33
C LEU A 162 0.66 2.10 -25.94
N MET A 163 -0.53 1.73 -25.48
CA MET A 163 -1.03 2.11 -24.15
C MET A 163 -0.14 1.57 -23.04
N LEU A 164 0.28 0.30 -23.11
CA LEU A 164 1.18 -0.32 -22.14
C LEU A 164 2.54 0.39 -22.11
N ARG A 165 3.08 0.77 -23.28
CA ARG A 165 4.34 1.53 -23.36
C ARG A 165 4.21 2.90 -22.69
N GLN A 166 3.09 3.60 -22.91
CA GLN A 166 2.83 4.90 -22.28
C GLN A 166 2.73 4.78 -20.75
N GLN A 167 2.04 3.75 -20.25
CA GLN A 167 1.95 3.49 -18.81
C GLN A 167 3.33 3.18 -18.20
N LEU A 168 4.13 2.35 -18.86
CA LEU A 168 5.49 2.05 -18.42
C LEU A 168 6.36 3.31 -18.36
N GLU A 169 6.27 4.19 -19.37
CA GLU A 169 7.01 5.44 -19.38
C GLU A 169 6.58 6.37 -18.22
N ALA A 170 5.27 6.49 -17.98
CA ALA A 170 4.75 7.27 -16.85
C ALA A 170 5.26 6.74 -15.50
N ILE A 171 5.22 5.42 -15.29
CA ILE A 171 5.73 4.79 -14.06
C ILE A 171 7.23 5.05 -13.88
N VAL A 172 8.02 4.98 -14.96
CA VAL A 172 9.46 5.28 -14.91
C VAL A 172 9.71 6.74 -14.53
N GLN A 173 8.93 7.67 -15.09
CA GLN A 173 9.03 9.09 -14.73
C GLN A 173 8.66 9.32 -13.26
N GLU A 174 7.57 8.74 -12.77
CA GLU A 174 7.18 8.81 -11.36
C GLU A 174 8.24 8.20 -10.43
N ASN A 175 8.82 7.06 -10.80
CA ASN A 175 9.89 6.44 -10.02
C ASN A 175 11.12 7.35 -9.90
N SER A 176 11.46 8.08 -10.96
CA SER A 176 12.55 9.07 -10.94
C SER A 176 12.24 10.24 -9.99
N LEU A 177 10.99 10.71 -9.98
CA LEU A 177 10.53 11.77 -9.09
C LEU A 177 10.55 11.31 -7.62
N LEU A 178 10.07 10.09 -7.35
CA LEU A 178 10.12 9.48 -6.02
C LEU A 178 11.56 9.33 -5.52
N LYS A 179 12.49 8.84 -6.36
CA LYS A 179 13.91 8.78 -6.01
C LYS A 179 14.47 10.14 -5.61
N ARG A 180 14.16 11.20 -6.38
CA ARG A 180 14.58 12.57 -6.06
C ARG A 180 13.96 13.08 -4.75
N ALA A 181 12.68 12.79 -4.52
CA ALA A 181 11.98 13.15 -3.30
C ALA A 181 12.60 12.47 -2.07
N VAL A 182 12.92 11.18 -2.17
CA VAL A 182 13.58 10.41 -1.09
C VAL A 182 14.94 10.99 -0.75
N VAL A 183 15.78 11.30 -1.74
CA VAL A 183 17.10 11.93 -1.50
C VAL A 183 16.95 13.29 -0.81
N THR A 184 15.96 14.09 -1.23
CA THR A 184 15.68 15.38 -0.59
C THR A 184 15.18 15.20 0.84
N GLN A 185 14.35 14.18 1.09
CA GLN A 185 13.86 13.86 2.42
C GLN A 185 15.01 13.42 3.35
N GLN A 186 15.90 12.55 2.88
CA GLN A 186 17.07 12.10 3.62
C GLN A 186 17.99 13.29 3.97
N LYS A 187 18.20 14.22 3.04
CA LYS A 187 18.99 15.43 3.30
C LYS A 187 18.37 16.28 4.42
N ARG A 188 17.06 16.55 4.36
CA ARG A 188 16.35 17.32 5.40
C ARG A 188 16.36 16.62 6.76
N GLN A 189 16.21 15.30 6.75
CA GLN A 189 16.29 14.50 7.97
C GLN A 189 17.67 14.64 8.62
N LYS A 190 18.74 14.49 7.83
CA LYS A 190 20.11 14.66 8.32
C LYS A 190 20.36 16.06 8.88
N GLU A 191 19.90 17.11 8.19
CA GLU A 191 20.02 18.49 8.69
C GLU A 191 19.30 18.67 10.04
N THR A 192 18.14 18.04 10.22
CA THR A 192 17.39 18.08 11.48
C THR A 192 18.11 17.32 12.59
N GLU A 193 18.69 16.16 12.27
CA GLU A 193 19.50 15.37 13.19
C GLU A 193 20.75 16.15 13.64
N ASP A 194 21.45 16.80 12.71
CA ASP A 194 22.61 17.63 13.00
C ASP A 194 22.24 18.82 13.91
N GLN A 195 21.15 19.53 13.60
CA GLN A 195 20.61 20.60 14.46
C GLN A 195 20.24 20.10 15.85
N SER A 196 19.66 18.90 15.96
CA SER A 196 19.30 18.32 17.26
C SER A 196 20.53 18.04 18.13
N GLN A 197 21.63 17.58 17.52
CA GLN A 197 22.90 17.35 18.21
C GLN A 197 23.54 18.65 18.67
N GLU A 198 23.50 19.69 17.83
CA GLU A 198 24.00 21.02 18.19
C GLU A 198 23.19 21.62 19.35
N LEU A 199 21.86 21.55 19.28
CA LEU A 199 20.99 21.97 20.37
C LEU A 199 21.28 21.23 21.67
N GLN A 200 21.54 19.93 21.61
CA GLN A 200 21.92 19.15 22.79
C GLN A 200 23.26 19.61 23.38
N ARG A 201 24.27 19.88 22.54
CA ARG A 201 25.56 20.44 23.00
C ARG A 201 25.38 21.81 23.65
N LEU A 202 24.60 22.70 23.03
CA LEU A 202 24.34 24.03 23.58
C LEU A 202 23.61 23.94 24.92
N ARG A 203 22.62 23.04 25.06
CA ARG A 203 21.96 22.80 26.34
C ARG A 203 22.93 22.36 27.43
N GLN A 204 23.85 21.44 27.12
CA GLN A 204 24.89 21.02 28.07
C GLN A 204 25.79 22.17 28.51
N MET A 205 26.20 23.02 27.57
CA MET A 205 27.01 24.20 27.88
C MET A 205 26.25 25.21 28.75
N VAL A 206 24.96 25.45 28.45
CA VAL A 206 24.09 26.31 29.27
C VAL A 206 23.96 25.76 30.69
N THR A 207 23.76 24.45 30.85
CA THR A 207 23.70 23.83 32.20
C THR A 207 25.01 23.99 32.96
N GLN A 208 26.16 23.83 32.29
CA GLN A 208 27.47 24.05 32.91
C GLN A 208 27.64 25.50 33.38
N TYR A 209 27.26 26.48 32.55
CA TYR A 209 27.33 27.89 32.96
C TYR A 209 26.36 28.23 34.10
N GLN A 210 25.17 27.64 34.12
CA GLN A 210 24.22 27.81 35.22
C GLN A 210 24.78 27.27 36.54
N GLU A 211 25.46 26.12 36.51
CA GLU A 211 26.12 25.54 37.70
C GLU A 211 27.30 26.38 38.18
N GLN A 212 28.11 26.91 37.26
CA GLN A 212 29.20 27.84 37.59
C GLN A 212 28.65 29.11 38.24
N LEU A 213 27.57 29.68 37.70
CA LEU A 213 26.92 30.87 38.27
C LEU A 213 26.44 30.60 39.70
N ARG A 214 25.71 29.50 39.91
CA ARG A 214 25.23 29.10 41.25
C ARG A 214 26.38 28.92 42.23
N THR A 215 27.51 28.33 41.80
CA THR A 215 28.69 28.14 42.65
C THR A 215 29.31 29.48 43.04
N LEU A 216 29.45 30.41 42.09
CA LEU A 216 29.97 31.74 42.36
C LEU A 216 29.05 32.55 43.28
N GLU A 217 27.73 32.45 43.11
CA GLU A 217 26.74 33.07 43.99
C GLU A 217 26.86 32.59 45.44
N VAL A 218 26.95 31.27 45.65
CA VAL A 218 27.13 30.67 46.98
C VAL A 218 28.46 31.11 47.60
N ASN A 219 29.55 31.11 46.84
CA ASN A 219 30.86 31.56 47.32
C ASN A 219 30.85 33.05 47.71
N ASN A 220 30.22 33.90 46.90
CA ASN A 220 30.12 35.33 47.18
C ASN A 220 29.28 35.58 48.45
N TYR A 221 28.19 34.83 48.63
CA TYR A 221 27.38 34.89 49.84
C TYR A 221 28.18 34.48 51.08
N ALA A 222 28.90 33.35 51.02
CA ALA A 222 29.73 32.87 52.11
C ALA A 222 30.81 33.90 52.50
N LEU A 223 31.52 34.46 51.51
CA LEU A 223 32.51 35.51 51.73
C LEU A 223 31.89 36.76 52.37
N THR A 224 30.73 37.19 51.89
CA THR A 224 29.99 38.33 52.46
C THR A 224 29.60 38.08 53.92
N LEU A 225 29.15 36.86 54.24
CA LEU A 225 28.79 36.47 55.60
C LEU A 225 30.03 36.46 56.53
N HIS A 226 31.14 35.87 56.08
CA HIS A 226 32.40 35.87 56.82
C HIS A 226 32.95 37.28 57.05
N LEU A 227 32.86 38.17 56.05
CA LEU A 227 33.26 39.57 56.20
C LEU A 227 32.43 40.29 57.27
N LYS A 228 31.10 40.13 57.24
CA LYS A 228 30.21 40.71 58.26
C LYS A 228 30.55 40.18 59.66
N GLN A 229 30.79 38.88 59.79
CA GLN A 229 31.17 38.26 61.06
C GLN A 229 32.52 38.80 61.58
N ALA A 230 33.52 38.93 60.71
CA ALA A 230 34.83 39.50 61.07
C ALA A 230 34.71 40.96 61.52
N GLN A 231 33.89 41.76 60.84
CA GLN A 231 33.62 43.15 61.21
C GLN A 231 32.91 43.26 62.56
N GLN A 232 31.91 42.43 62.81
CA GLN A 232 31.18 42.40 64.09
C GLN A 232 32.07 41.91 65.24
N ASN A 233 32.89 40.88 65.03
CA ASN A 233 33.83 40.39 66.03
C ASN A 233 34.90 41.44 66.37
N ASN A 234 35.39 42.19 65.38
CA ASN A 234 36.32 43.31 65.60
C ASN A 234 35.67 44.53 66.28
N SER A 235 34.34 44.64 66.28
CA SER A 235 33.61 45.68 67.04
C SER A 235 33.44 45.36 68.53
N SER A 236 33.75 44.14 68.96
CA SER A 236 33.68 43.70 70.36
C SER A 236 34.98 43.87 71.16
N ILE A 237 36.03 44.44 70.56
CA ILE A 237 37.29 44.81 71.24
C ILE A 237 37.36 46.34 71.33
N PRO A 238 37.02 46.96 72.47
CA PRO A 238 37.30 48.37 72.69
C PRO A 238 38.82 48.60 72.76
N GLY A 239 39.35 49.42 71.85
CA GLY A 239 40.58 50.17 72.13
C GLY A 239 41.90 49.62 71.57
N ARG A 240 42.01 49.47 70.25
CA ARG A 240 43.33 49.61 69.59
C ARG A 240 43.26 50.52 68.37
N TYR A 241 43.00 51.80 68.64
CA TYR A 241 43.54 52.86 67.80
C TYR A 241 44.96 53.15 68.32
N ASN A 242 45.97 53.06 67.47
CA ASN A 242 47.31 53.59 67.78
C ASN A 242 47.20 55.12 67.77
N PRO A 243 47.42 55.83 68.90
CA PRO A 243 47.55 57.28 68.90
C PRO A 243 49.03 57.57 68.64
N ASP A 244 49.40 57.78 67.39
CA ASP A 244 50.53 58.61 66.96
C ASP A 244 50.85 58.30 65.50
N VAL A 245 50.21 59.06 64.63
CA VAL A 245 50.75 59.38 63.31
C VAL A 245 50.64 60.90 63.18
N PHE A 246 51.72 61.57 63.54
CA PHE A 246 52.00 62.95 63.12
C PHE A 246 52.51 62.96 61.69
#